data_AF-H3BMW3-F1
#
_entry.id   AF-H3BMW3-F1
#
_cell.length_a   1.000
_cell.length_b   1.000
_cell.length_c   1.000
_cell.angle_alpha   90.00
_cell.angle_beta   90.00
_cell.angle_gamma   90.00
#
_symmetry.space_group_name_H-M   'P 1'
#
loop_
_entity.id
_entity.type
_entity.pdbx_description
1 polymer ?
#
loop_
_entity_poly.entity_id
_entity_poly.type
_entity_poly.pdbx_seq_one_letter_code
_entity_poly.pdbx_strand_id
1 'polypeptide(L)' 'MEAAVKEEISLEDEAVDKNIFRDCNKIAFYRRQKQWLSKKSTYQALLDSVTTDEDSTRFQIINEASK' A
#
# COMPACT_ATOMS: atom_id res chain seq x y z
N MET A 1 43.99 -0.64 8.74
CA MET A 1 42.99 -1.51 9.37
C MET A 1 41.70 -0.73 9.38
N GLU A 2 40.73 -1.14 8.56
CA GLU A 2 39.40 -0.54 8.59
C GLU A 2 38.74 -0.91 9.92
N ALA A 3 38.33 0.11 10.65
CA ALA A 3 37.66 -0.05 11.93
C ALA A 3 36.33 -0.76 11.68
N ALA A 4 36.15 -1.93 12.31
CA ALA A 4 34.89 -2.63 12.35
C ALA A 4 33.84 -1.68 12.93
N VAL A 5 32.94 -1.22 12.05
CA VAL A 5 31.72 -0.52 12.43
C VAL A 5 30.98 -1.49 13.36
N LYS A 6 30.97 -1.17 14.65
CA LYS A 6 30.07 -1.82 15.60
C LYS A 6 28.67 -1.37 15.21
N GLU A 7 28.04 -2.13 14.32
CA GLU A 7 26.59 -2.12 14.22
C GLU A 7 26.10 -2.56 15.60
N GLU A 8 25.48 -1.64 16.33
CA GLU A 8 24.72 -1.94 17.53
C GLU A 8 23.56 -2.84 17.11
N ILE A 9 23.83 -4.13 17.09
CA ILE A 9 22.86 -5.19 16.82
C ILE A 9 21.75 -5.03 17.86
N SER A 10 20.58 -4.57 17.45
CA SER A 10 19.41 -4.49 18.32
C SER A 10 19.06 -5.90 18.80
N LEU A 11 18.85 -6.09 20.11
CA LEU A 11 18.53 -7.40 20.73
C LEU A 11 17.31 -8.10 20.08
N GLU A 12 16.46 -7.35 19.40
CA GLU A 12 15.31 -7.88 18.65
C GLU A 12 15.70 -8.63 17.37
N ASP A 13 16.85 -8.31 16.77
CA ASP A 13 17.37 -8.96 15.56
C ASP A 13 17.98 -10.35 15.83
N GLU A 14 18.28 -10.70 17.08
CA GLU A 14 18.74 -12.03 17.48
C GLU A 14 17.58 -13.02 17.67
N ALA A 15 16.42 -12.55 18.15
CA ALA A 15 15.28 -13.41 18.47
C ALA A 15 14.40 -13.74 17.25
N VAL A 16 14.44 -12.94 16.19
CA VAL A 16 13.61 -13.11 14.98
C VAL A 16 14.47 -12.95 13.74
N ASP A 17 14.59 -14.02 12.96
CA ASP A 17 15.20 -13.93 11.62
C ASP A 17 14.26 -13.20 10.65
N LYS A 18 14.51 -11.90 10.48
CA LYS A 18 13.77 -11.02 9.56
C LYS A 18 13.88 -11.44 8.09
N ASN A 19 14.81 -12.33 7.72
CA ASN A 19 14.92 -12.83 6.34
C ASN A 19 13.78 -13.78 5.97
N ILE A 20 13.16 -14.44 6.95
CA ILE A 20 12.01 -15.34 6.76
C ILE A 20 10.77 -14.54 6.36
N PHE A 21 10.63 -13.33 6.90
CA PHE A 21 9.45 -12.50 6.68
C PHE A 21 9.59 -11.65 5.41
N ARG A 22 8.49 -11.58 4.66
CA ARG A 22 8.44 -10.70 3.49
C ARG A 22 8.22 -9.27 3.95
N ASP A 23 9.20 -8.42 3.71
CA ASP A 23 8.99 -6.98 3.78
C ASP A 23 8.04 -6.49 2.69
N CYS A 24 7.60 -5.25 2.86
CA CYS A 24 6.71 -4.54 1.93
C CYS A 24 7.19 -4.54 0.46
N ASN A 25 8.50 -4.56 0.22
CA ASN A 25 9.09 -4.54 -1.13
C ASN A 25 9.11 -5.93 -1.77
N LYS A 26 9.19 -6.98 -0.95
CA LYS A 26 9.12 -8.40 -1.33
C LYS A 26 7.69 -8.87 -1.64
N ILE A 27 6.66 -8.15 -1.18
CA ILE A 27 5.26 -8.44 -1.53
C ILE A 27 4.86 -7.65 -2.79
N ALA A 28 4.72 -8.36 -3.92
CA ALA A 28 4.47 -7.73 -5.22
C ALA A 28 3.18 -6.88 -5.27
N PHE A 29 2.10 -7.32 -4.62
CA PHE A 29 0.84 -6.55 -4.53
C PHE A 29 1.04 -5.26 -3.74
N TYR A 30 1.65 -5.35 -2.55
CA TYR A 30 1.92 -4.21 -1.69
C TYR A 30 2.82 -3.19 -2.40
N ARG A 31 3.89 -3.66 -3.05
CA ARG A 31 4.79 -2.82 -3.84
C ARG A 31 4.04 -2.04 -4.92
N ARG A 32 3.13 -2.68 -5.65
CA ARG A 32 2.28 -2.00 -6.64
C ARG A 32 1.42 -0.94 -5.95
N GLN A 33 0.63 -1.30 -4.94
CA GLN A 33 -0.26 -0.36 -4.24
C GLN A 33 0.49 0.86 -3.67
N LYS A 34 1.67 0.65 -3.08
CA LYS A 34 2.52 1.75 -2.56
C LYS A 34 3.00 2.73 -3.63
N GLN A 35 3.25 2.26 -4.86
CA GLN A 35 3.58 3.13 -5.99
C GLN A 35 2.38 3.95 -6.49
N TRP A 36 1.16 3.48 -6.25
CA TRP A 36 -0.08 4.20 -6.62
C TRP A 36 -0.50 5.24 -5.58
N LEU A 37 -0.14 5.05 -4.30
CA LEU A 37 -0.46 5.96 -3.18
C LEU A 37 0.04 7.40 -3.35
N SER A 38 1.18 7.60 -4.02
CA SER A 38 1.74 8.94 -4.25
C SER A 38 1.14 9.65 -5.46
N LYS A 39 0.20 9.03 -6.17
CA LYS A 39 -0.42 9.55 -7.39
C LYS A 39 -1.83 10.06 -7.09
N LYS A 40 -2.29 11.03 -7.87
CA LYS A 40 -3.70 11.45 -7.83
C LYS A 40 -4.59 10.25 -8.16
N SER A 41 -5.70 10.10 -7.44
CA SER A 41 -6.68 9.04 -7.71
C SER A 41 -7.16 9.12 -9.16
N THR A 42 -7.13 7.99 -9.85
CA THR A 42 -7.70 7.83 -11.20
C THR A 42 -9.17 7.41 -11.17
N TYR A 43 -9.73 7.25 -9.97
CA TYR A 43 -11.12 6.90 -9.77
C TYR A 43 -11.96 8.15 -9.60
N GLN A 44 -13.08 8.23 -10.34
CA GLN A 44 -14.06 9.31 -10.24
C GLN A 44 -15.46 8.76 -10.00
N ALA A 45 -16.26 9.48 -9.21
CA ALA A 45 -17.66 9.14 -8.97
C ALA A 45 -18.53 9.64 -10.13
N LEU A 46 -19.42 8.79 -10.63
CA LEU A 46 -20.44 9.18 -11.60
C LEU A 46 -21.66 9.73 -10.87
N LEU A 47 -21.78 11.05 -10.80
CA LEU A 47 -22.84 11.71 -10.06
C LEU A 47 -24.24 11.42 -10.62
N ASP A 48 -24.34 11.19 -11.92
CA ASP A 48 -25.60 10.83 -12.59
C ASP A 48 -26.16 9.46 -12.14
N SER A 49 -25.34 8.64 -11.48
CA SER A 49 -25.72 7.30 -11.00
C SER A 49 -26.14 7.26 -9.52
N VAL A 50 -26.22 8.42 -8.87
CA VAL A 50 -26.53 8.49 -7.43
C VAL A 50 -27.99 8.09 -7.19
N THR A 51 -28.18 7.07 -6.34
CA THR A 51 -29.48 6.69 -5.81
C THR A 51 -29.42 6.68 -4.29
N THR A 52 -30.31 7.42 -3.65
CA THR A 52 -30.46 7.48 -2.20
C THR A 52 -31.64 6.63 -1.75
N ASP A 53 -31.42 5.80 -0.75
CA ASP A 53 -32.40 4.99 -0.03
C ASP A 53 -32.40 5.40 1.46
N GLU A 54 -33.34 4.88 2.25
CA GLU A 54 -33.49 5.25 3.67
C GLU A 54 -32.20 5.04 4.48
N ASP A 55 -31.49 3.93 4.22
CA ASP A 55 -30.27 3.54 4.94
C ASP A 55 -28.98 3.62 4.12
N SER A 56 -29.07 3.92 2.81
CA SER A 56 -27.90 3.82 1.94
C SER A 56 -27.87 4.83 0.79
N THR A 57 -26.67 5.18 0.35
CA THR A 57 -26.46 5.91 -0.90
C THR A 57 -25.58 5.07 -1.79
N ARG A 58 -26.02 4.86 -3.03
CA ARG A 58 -25.29 4.08 -4.03
C ARG A 58 -24.92 5.00 -5.20
N PHE A 59 -23.72 4.83 -5.72
CA PHE A 59 -23.22 5.51 -6.92
C PHE A 59 -22.10 4.66 -7.54
N GLN A 60 -21.84 4.87 -8.82
CA GLN A 60 -20.79 4.18 -9.54
C GLN A 60 -19.46 4.95 -9.41
N ILE A 61 -18.37 4.19 -9.33
CA ILE A 61 -17.01 4.71 -9.39
C ILE A 61 -16.35 4.16 -10.66
N ILE A 62 -15.83 5.06 -11.50
CA ILE A 62 -15.20 4.75 -12.79
C ILE A 62 -13.69 4.92 -12.65
N ASN A 63 -12.91 3.98 -13.19
CA ASN A 63 -11.47 4.16 -13.34
C ASN A 63 -11.15 4.79 -14.70
N GLU A 64 -10.68 6.04 -14.70
CA GLU A 64 -10.35 6.77 -15.93
C GLU A 64 -9.16 6.16 -16.68
N ALA A 65 -8.24 5.51 -15.98
CA ALA A 65 -7.02 4.95 -16.57
C ALA A 65 -7.26 3.60 -17.27
N SER A 66 -8.45 3.01 -17.13
CA SER A 66 -8.80 1.69 -17.70
C SER A 66 -9.99 1.77 -18.65
N LYS A 67 -10.38 2.98 -19.03
CA LYS A 67 -11.37 3.26 -20.07
C LYS A 67 -10.67 3.29 -21.43
#